data_AF-A0A1G6AM19-F1
#
_entry.id   AF-A0A1G6AM19-F1
#
_cell.length_a   1.000
_cell.length_b   1.000
_cell.length_c   1.000
_cell.angle_alpha   90.00
_cell.angle_beta   90.00
_cell.angle_gamma   90.00
#
_symmetry.space_group_name_H-M   'P 1'
#
loop_
_entity.id
_entity.type
_entity.pdbx_description
1 polymer ?
#
loop_
_entity_poly.entity_id
_entity_poly.type
_entity_poly.pdbx_seq_one_letter_code
_entity_poly.pdbx_strand_id
1 'polypeptide(L)'
;MGSLEDKKSFMKEFIERKPNRCSKCKGRLKYIGGGHYKCYDCDNEELDDFGKIKDYIDEHGASPAVVISDQTGVPVDLINGMLHEGRLEIPEGSSIYIECESCGCSIRYGRFCPDCIRARTNNLNGIFFNPDVGEKPKNFERKQEGKMHFMNRW
;
A
#
# COMPACT_ATOMS: atom_id res chain seq x y z
N MET A 1 8.07 -14.48 8.18
CA MET A 1 8.86 -13.43 8.86
C MET A 1 9.60 -12.71 7.74
N GLY A 2 9.09 -11.58 7.25
CA GLY A 2 9.78 -10.85 6.17
C GLY A 2 11.19 -10.48 6.65
N SER A 3 12.21 -10.89 5.90
CA SER A 3 13.58 -10.80 6.38
C SER A 3 13.99 -9.32 6.56
N LEU A 4 14.90 -9.02 7.49
CA LEU A 4 15.44 -7.67 7.63
C LEU A 4 16.11 -7.18 6.34
N GLU A 5 16.58 -8.11 5.51
CA GLU A 5 17.19 -7.84 4.20
C GLU A 5 16.15 -7.37 3.19
N ASP A 6 14.97 -8.00 3.15
CA ASP A 6 13.87 -7.55 2.28
C ASP A 6 13.44 -6.12 2.62
N LYS A 7 13.34 -5.80 3.92
CA LYS A 7 13.00 -4.45 4.38
C LYS A 7 14.07 -3.41 4.00
N LYS A 8 15.34 -3.77 4.13
CA LYS A 8 16.46 -2.89 3.73
C LYS A 8 16.49 -2.65 2.22
N SER A 9 16.24 -3.70 1.44
CA SER A 9 16.18 -3.61 -0.03
C SER A 9 15.04 -2.71 -0.48
N PHE A 10 13.84 -2.92 0.08
CA PHE A 10 12.68 -2.08 -0.19
C PHE A 10 12.93 -0.61 0.15
N MET A 11 13.47 -0.31 1.35
CA MET A 11 13.78 1.07 1.73
C MET A 11 14.83 1.71 0.83
N LYS A 12 15.85 0.95 0.43
CA LYS A 12 16.88 1.44 -0.49
C LYS A 12 16.27 1.80 -1.85
N GLU A 13 15.47 0.92 -2.43
CA GLU A 13 14.82 1.14 -3.72
C GLU A 13 13.86 2.35 -3.66
N PHE A 14 13.11 2.50 -2.58
CA PHE A 14 12.24 3.66 -2.38
C PHE A 14 13.03 4.99 -2.30
N ILE A 15 14.18 4.99 -1.62
CA ILE A 15 15.05 6.18 -1.52
C ILE A 15 15.66 6.51 -2.89
N GLU A 16 16.05 5.51 -3.68
CA GLU A 16 16.67 5.70 -4.99
C GLU A 16 15.68 6.23 -6.04
N ARG A 17 14.41 5.81 -5.97
CA ARG A 17 13.35 6.25 -6.90
C ARG A 17 12.78 7.62 -6.57
N LYS A 18 13.09 8.17 -5.39
CA LYS A 18 12.63 9.49 -4.96
C LYS A 18 13.24 10.60 -5.85
N PRO A 19 12.41 11.52 -6.39
CA PRO A 19 12.90 12.64 -7.18
C PRO A 19 13.82 13.53 -6.34
N ASN A 20 15.07 13.67 -6.80
CA ASN A 20 16.10 14.46 -6.14
C ASN A 20 16.32 15.83 -6.81
N ARG A 21 15.89 15.99 -8.07
CA ARG A 21 15.99 17.19 -8.89
C ARG A 21 14.76 17.33 -9.77
N CYS A 22 14.41 18.57 -10.10
CA CYS A 22 13.31 18.83 -11.02
C CYS A 22 13.59 18.23 -12.40
N SER A 23 12.59 17.54 -12.98
CA SER A 23 12.67 16.96 -14.32
C SER A 23 12.85 18.02 -15.41
N LYS A 24 12.25 19.21 -15.23
CA LYS A 24 12.29 20.31 -16.22
C LYS A 24 13.58 21.13 -16.18
N CYS A 25 13.97 21.64 -15.02
CA CYS A 25 15.10 22.58 -14.91
C CYS A 25 16.31 22.02 -14.16
N LYS A 26 16.25 20.79 -13.64
CA LYS A 26 17.29 20.17 -12.78
C LYS A 26 17.60 20.96 -11.49
N GLY A 27 16.73 21.92 -11.18
CA GLY A 27 16.74 22.73 -9.97
C GLY A 27 16.44 21.93 -8.72
N ARG A 28 16.57 22.61 -7.57
CA ARG A 28 16.33 21.98 -6.27
C ARG A 28 14.83 21.80 -6.05
N LEU A 29 14.48 20.73 -5.34
CA LEU A 29 13.11 20.40 -4.97
C LEU A 29 12.87 20.70 -3.49
N LYS A 30 11.71 21.28 -3.19
CA LYS A 30 11.17 21.49 -1.86
C LYS A 30 10.10 20.46 -1.60
N TYR A 31 10.23 19.67 -0.54
CA TYR A 31 9.13 18.81 -0.10
C TYR A 31 7.97 19.67 0.43
N ILE A 32 6.77 19.50 -0.14
CA ILE A 32 5.57 20.25 0.27
C ILE A 32 4.56 19.40 1.05
N GLY A 33 4.68 18.06 1.01
CA GLY A 33 3.86 17.14 1.80
C GLY A 33 3.29 16.00 0.97
N GLY A 34 2.93 14.89 1.61
CA GLY A 34 2.22 13.77 0.96
C GLY A 34 2.88 13.21 -0.30
N GLY A 35 4.22 13.20 -0.37
CA GLY A 35 4.95 12.74 -1.56
C GLY A 35 5.09 13.76 -2.69
N HIS A 36 4.67 15.01 -2.48
CA HIS A 36 4.77 16.09 -3.45
C HIS A 36 6.01 16.94 -3.21
N TYR A 37 6.66 17.33 -4.31
CA TYR A 37 7.84 18.17 -4.33
C TYR A 37 7.65 19.32 -5.30
N LYS A 38 7.97 20.55 -4.88
CA LYS A 38 7.89 21.73 -5.71
C LYS A 38 9.29 22.25 -6.03
N CYS A 39 9.57 22.54 -7.29
CA CYS A 39 10.84 23.13 -7.68
C CYS A 39 10.95 24.59 -7.21
N TYR A 40 12.11 24.98 -6.69
CA TYR A 40 12.40 26.37 -6.31
C TYR A 40 12.54 27.31 -7.51
N ASP A 41 12.97 26.79 -8.67
CA ASP A 41 13.39 27.61 -9.81
C ASP A 41 12.28 27.78 -10.86
N CYS A 42 11.42 26.77 -11.06
CA CYS A 42 10.40 26.77 -12.12
C CYS A 42 8.99 26.43 -11.63
N ASP A 43 8.80 26.33 -10.31
CA ASP A 43 7.53 25.94 -9.66
C ASP A 43 6.94 24.59 -10.10
N ASN A 44 7.68 23.78 -10.89
CA ASN A 44 7.21 22.48 -11.33
C ASN A 44 7.00 21.54 -10.13
N GLU A 45 5.88 20.83 -10.16
CA GLU A 45 5.56 19.80 -9.18
C GLU A 45 6.05 18.44 -9.67
N GLU A 46 6.73 17.72 -8.79
CA GLU A 46 7.22 16.36 -8.97
C GLU A 46 6.60 15.49 -7.88
N LEU A 47 6.26 14.26 -8.24
CA LEU A 47 5.67 13.27 -7.33
C LEU A 47 6.68 12.14 -7.10
N ASP A 48 6.88 11.75 -5.84
CA ASP A 48 7.49 10.46 -5.55
C ASP A 48 6.48 9.33 -5.77
N ASP A 49 6.95 8.09 -5.70
CA ASP A 49 6.10 6.91 -5.90
C ASP A 49 4.97 6.86 -4.86
N PHE A 50 5.17 7.41 -3.65
CA PHE A 50 4.10 7.54 -2.66
C PHE A 50 3.05 8.56 -3.08
N GLY A 51 3.45 9.74 -3.55
CA GLY A 51 2.57 10.78 -4.07
C GLY A 51 1.73 10.28 -5.23
N LYS A 52 2.35 9.56 -6.19
CA LYS A 52 1.61 8.96 -7.32
C LYS A 52 0.53 7.98 -6.88
N ILE A 53 0.85 7.09 -5.93
CA ILE A 53 -0.13 6.12 -5.42
C ILE A 53 -1.24 6.84 -4.67
N LYS A 54 -0.88 7.82 -3.83
CA LYS A 54 -1.84 8.60 -3.05
C LYS A 54 -2.81 9.37 -3.95
N ASP A 55 -2.31 10.10 -4.94
CA ASP A 55 -3.15 10.86 -5.87
C ASP A 55 -4.07 9.93 -6.66
N TYR A 56 -3.55 8.79 -7.11
CA TYR A 56 -4.38 7.79 -7.80
C TYR A 56 -5.52 7.28 -6.92
N ILE A 57 -5.24 6.94 -5.65
CA ILE A 57 -6.26 6.46 -4.71
C ILE A 57 -7.25 7.58 -4.35
N ASP A 58 -6.79 8.82 -4.20
CA ASP A 58 -7.63 9.97 -3.89
C ASP A 58 -8.60 10.29 -5.06
N GLU A 59 -8.15 10.13 -6.31
CA GLU A 59 -8.97 10.38 -7.52
C GLU A 59 -9.90 9.21 -7.90
N HIS A 60 -9.40 7.97 -7.86
CA HIS A 60 -10.09 6.79 -8.39
C HIS A 60 -10.68 5.89 -7.29
N GLY A 61 -10.34 6.16 -6.03
CA GLY A 61 -10.64 5.29 -4.90
C GLY A 61 -9.72 4.09 -4.82
N ALA A 62 -10.04 3.18 -3.91
CA ALA A 62 -9.23 1.99 -3.70
C ALA A 62 -9.30 1.02 -4.89
N SER A 63 -8.12 0.59 -5.34
CA SER A 63 -7.93 -0.30 -6.47
C SER A 63 -6.93 -1.41 -6.15
N PRO A 64 -6.96 -2.55 -6.86
CA PRO A 64 -5.95 -3.60 -6.70
C PRO A 64 -4.54 -3.06 -6.96
N ALA A 65 -3.53 -3.55 -6.23
CA ALA A 65 -2.13 -3.12 -6.39
C ALA A 65 -1.61 -3.28 -7.83
N VAL A 66 -2.10 -4.29 -8.56
CA VAL A 66 -1.76 -4.49 -9.99
C VAL A 66 -2.28 -3.35 -10.87
N VAL A 67 -3.50 -2.87 -10.60
CA VAL A 67 -4.10 -1.75 -11.34
C VAL A 67 -3.38 -0.45 -11.00
N ILE A 68 -3.11 -0.21 -9.72
CA ILE A 68 -2.34 0.96 -9.27
C ILE A 68 -0.96 0.93 -9.93
N SER A 69 -0.31 -0.23 -10.01
CA SER A 69 1.00 -0.38 -10.65
C SER A 69 0.97 -0.02 -12.13
N ASP A 70 -0.03 -0.52 -12.86
CA ASP A 70 -0.22 -0.22 -14.28
C ASP A 70 -0.45 1.28 -14.54
N GLN A 71 -1.22 1.94 -13.68
CA GLN A 71 -1.58 3.35 -13.84
C GLN A 71 -0.48 4.31 -13.36
N THR A 72 0.21 3.99 -12.27
CA THR A 72 1.22 4.87 -11.65
C THR A 72 2.65 4.58 -12.12
N GLY A 73 2.88 3.41 -12.74
CA GLY A 73 4.21 2.91 -13.09
C GLY A 73 5.07 2.50 -11.89
N VAL A 74 4.45 2.39 -10.71
CA VAL A 74 5.13 1.95 -9.47
C VAL A 74 5.07 0.43 -9.38
N PRO A 75 6.16 -0.29 -9.03
CA PRO A 75 6.13 -1.75 -8.93
C PRO A 75 5.10 -2.25 -7.91
N VAL A 76 4.41 -3.35 -8.24
CA VAL A 76 3.42 -4.01 -7.36
C VAL A 76 4.02 -4.35 -5.99
N ASP A 77 5.26 -4.85 -5.97
CA ASP A 77 5.97 -5.19 -4.74
C ASP A 77 6.17 -3.97 -3.84
N LEU A 78 6.42 -2.81 -4.44
CA LEU A 78 6.60 -1.56 -3.70
C LEU A 78 5.28 -1.10 -3.08
N ILE A 79 4.19 -1.18 -3.85
CA ILE A 79 2.82 -0.84 -3.39
C ILE A 79 2.41 -1.74 -2.22
N ASN A 80 2.59 -3.06 -2.37
CA ASN A 80 2.30 -4.03 -1.32
C ASN A 80 3.18 -3.78 -0.07
N GLY A 81 4.46 -3.48 -0.27
CA GLY A 81 5.37 -3.11 0.81
C GLY A 81 4.87 -1.91 1.62
N MET A 82 4.40 -0.85 0.95
CA MET A 82 3.85 0.33 1.62
C MET A 82 2.57 0.06 2.40
N LEU A 83 1.67 -0.75 1.84
CA LEU A 83 0.42 -1.17 2.51
C LEU A 83 0.73 -2.02 3.76
N HIS A 84 1.69 -2.94 3.64
CA HIS A 84 2.11 -3.80 4.75
C HIS A 84 2.90 -3.07 5.84
N GLU A 85 3.66 -2.03 5.49
CA GLU A 85 4.32 -1.15 6.47
C GLU A 85 3.36 -0.16 7.15
N GLY A 86 2.10 -0.08 6.70
CA GLY A 86 1.12 0.88 7.22
C GLY A 86 1.41 2.33 6.81
N ARG A 87 2.24 2.54 5.78
CA ARG A 87 2.48 3.87 5.20
C ARG A 87 1.31 4.31 4.31
N LEU A 88 0.59 3.36 3.75
CA LEU A 88 -0.66 3.55 3.01
C LEU A 88 -1.79 2.84 3.75
N GLU A 89 -2.96 3.47 3.78
CA GLU A 89 -4.18 2.92 4.33
C GLU A 89 -5.26 2.92 3.25
N ILE A 90 -5.94 1.78 3.10
CA ILE A 90 -7.11 1.68 2.24
C ILE A 90 -8.33 2.25 3.00
N PRO A 91 -9.03 3.27 2.48
CA PRO A 91 -10.18 3.87 3.15
C PRO A 91 -11.33 2.85 3.41
N GLU A 92 -12.16 3.10 4.43
CA GLU A 92 -13.38 2.30 4.66
C GLU A 92 -14.36 2.46 3.48
N GLY A 93 -15.06 1.39 3.10
CA GLY A 93 -15.99 1.39 1.95
C GLY A 93 -15.34 1.11 0.59
N SER A 94 -14.04 0.81 0.58
CA SER A 94 -13.31 0.36 -0.60
C SER A 94 -13.81 -0.99 -1.12
N SER A 95 -13.82 -1.16 -2.45
CA SER A 95 -14.20 -2.42 -3.10
C SER A 95 -13.11 -3.51 -3.00
N ILE A 96 -11.86 -3.09 -2.78
CA ILE A 96 -10.69 -3.96 -2.62
C ILE A 96 -10.01 -3.70 -1.28
N TYR A 97 -9.47 -4.76 -0.68
CA TYR A 97 -8.64 -4.74 0.53
C TYR A 97 -7.48 -5.72 0.38
N ILE A 98 -6.39 -5.53 1.14
CA ILE A 98 -5.30 -6.50 1.21
C ILE A 98 -5.68 -7.66 2.15
N GLU A 99 -4.98 -8.78 2.06
CA GLU A 99 -5.28 -9.97 2.86
C GLU A 99 -4.24 -10.20 3.96
N CYS A 100 -4.69 -10.68 5.12
CA CYS A 100 -3.81 -11.09 6.22
C CYS A 100 -2.96 -12.31 5.79
N GLU A 101 -1.64 -12.21 5.93
CA GLU A 101 -0.69 -13.28 5.57
C GLU A 101 -0.93 -14.60 6.35
N SER A 102 -1.61 -14.54 7.50
CA SER A 102 -1.85 -15.72 8.34
C SER A 102 -3.21 -16.39 8.14
N CYS A 103 -4.26 -15.63 7.79
CA CYS A 103 -5.62 -16.17 7.75
C CYS A 103 -6.42 -15.78 6.49
N GLY A 104 -5.86 -14.93 5.62
CA GLY A 104 -6.51 -14.49 4.38
C GLY A 104 -7.68 -13.52 4.55
N CYS A 105 -8.00 -13.10 5.78
CA CYS A 105 -9.07 -12.12 5.98
C CYS A 105 -8.65 -10.75 5.44
N SER A 106 -9.62 -9.96 5.00
CA SER A 106 -9.37 -8.62 4.47
C SER A 106 -8.95 -7.63 5.56
N ILE A 107 -7.92 -6.84 5.29
CA ILE A 107 -7.37 -5.79 6.15
C ILE A 107 -7.11 -4.51 5.34
N ARG A 108 -7.12 -3.36 6.00
CA ARG A 108 -6.98 -2.03 5.36
C ARG A 108 -5.52 -1.61 5.16
N TYR A 109 -4.64 -2.12 6.00
CA TYR A 109 -3.19 -1.92 6.01
C TYR A 109 -2.56 -3.01 6.87
N GLY A 110 -1.23 -3.04 7.02
CA GLY A 110 -0.52 -3.99 7.87
C GLY A 110 -0.35 -5.38 7.23
N ARG A 111 0.32 -6.29 7.93
CA ARG A 111 0.58 -7.67 7.47
C ARG A 111 -0.40 -8.69 8.02
N PHE A 112 -0.85 -8.46 9.25
CA PHE A 112 -1.68 -9.39 9.97
C PHE A 112 -2.89 -8.68 10.56
N CYS A 113 -4.03 -9.37 10.59
CA CYS A 113 -5.21 -8.85 11.26
C CYS A 113 -5.04 -8.88 12.79
N PRO A 114 -5.88 -8.14 13.54
CA PRO A 114 -5.73 -8.02 14.99
C PRO A 114 -5.87 -9.36 15.70
N ASP A 115 -6.70 -10.26 15.18
CA ASP A 115 -6.92 -11.59 15.76
C ASP A 115 -5.73 -12.53 15.57
N CYS A 116 -5.07 -12.47 14.40
CA CYS A 116 -3.87 -13.26 14.15
C CYS A 116 -2.69 -12.80 15.00
N ILE A 117 -2.55 -11.50 15.21
CA ILE A 117 -1.49 -10.98 16.11
C ILE A 117 -1.80 -11.32 17.57
N ARG A 118 -3.07 -11.22 18.00
CA ARG A 118 -3.52 -11.68 19.33
C ARG A 118 -3.20 -13.14 19.57
N ALA A 119 -3.44 -14.00 18.59
CA ALA A 119 -3.13 -15.43 18.69
C ALA A 119 -1.62 -15.70 18.77
N ARG A 120 -0.79 -14.88 18.11
CA ARG A 120 0.68 -15.02 18.13
C ARG A 120 1.34 -14.44 19.38
N THR A 121 0.80 -13.36 19.91
CA THR A 121 1.42 -12.59 20.99
C THR A 121 0.53 -12.69 22.23
N ASN A 122 0.93 -13.52 23.20
CA ASN A 122 0.21 -13.71 24.48
C ASN A 122 0.24 -12.46 25.40
N ASN A 123 0.72 -11.32 24.90
CA ASN A 123 0.89 -10.08 25.65
C ASN A 123 0.15 -8.94 24.95
N LEU A 124 -0.90 -8.42 25.59
CA LEU A 124 -1.81 -7.42 25.03
C LEU A 124 -1.10 -6.11 24.66
N ASN A 125 -0.04 -5.75 25.39
CA ASN A 125 0.78 -4.56 25.13
C ASN A 125 1.51 -4.62 23.77
N GLY A 126 1.81 -5.83 23.28
CA GLY A 126 2.46 -6.05 21.99
C GLY A 126 1.52 -5.96 20.79
N ILE A 127 0.23 -5.71 20.99
CA ILE A 127 -0.75 -5.59 19.89
C ILE A 127 -0.94 -4.11 19.51
N PHE A 128 -1.02 -3.22 20.49
CA PHE A 128 -1.31 -1.79 20.27
C PHE A 128 -0.15 -1.02 19.61
N PHE A 129 1.09 -1.49 19.77
CA PHE A 129 2.28 -0.84 19.21
C PHE A 129 2.95 -1.63 18.08
N ASN A 130 2.29 -2.68 17.57
CA ASN A 130 2.89 -3.50 16.54
C ASN A 130 2.56 -2.95 15.14
N PRO A 131 3.56 -2.43 14.41
CA PRO A 131 3.34 -1.82 13.09
C PRO A 131 2.87 -2.83 12.04
N ASP A 132 2.97 -4.13 12.32
CA ASP A 132 2.49 -5.18 11.42
C ASP A 132 0.97 -5.46 11.58
N VAL A 133 0.28 -4.83 12.56
CA VAL A 133 -1.16 -5.02 12.80
C VAL A 133 -1.99 -4.10 11.90
N GLY A 134 -2.85 -4.72 11.11
CA GLY A 134 -3.84 -4.08 10.26
C GLY A 134 -5.24 -4.04 10.85
N GLU A 135 -6.00 -2.99 10.56
CA GLU A 135 -7.43 -2.96 10.87
C GLU A 135 -8.27 -3.73 9.86
N LYS A 136 -9.31 -4.42 10.35
CA LYS A 136 -10.32 -5.06 9.49
C LYS A 136 -11.35 -4.00 9.03
N PRO A 137 -11.79 -4.02 7.76
CA PRO A 137 -12.88 -3.16 7.30
C PRO A 137 -14.20 -3.55 7.97
N LYS A 138 -15.01 -2.57 8.41
CA LYS A 138 -16.25 -2.81 9.17
C LYS A 138 -17.39 -3.43 8.36
N ASN A 139 -17.44 -3.17 7.04
CA ASN A 139 -18.59 -3.52 6.18
C ASN A 139 -18.22 -4.38 4.95
N PHE A 140 -17.08 -5.09 4.97
CA PHE A 140 -16.68 -5.92 3.83
C PHE A 140 -17.27 -7.33 3.93
N GLU A 141 -18.53 -7.48 3.52
CA GLU A 141 -19.09 -8.80 3.22
C GLU A 141 -18.61 -9.21 1.83
N ARG A 142 -17.63 -10.13 1.78
CA ARG A 142 -17.20 -10.78 0.54
C ARG A 142 -18.38 -11.61 0.02
N LYS A 143 -19.26 -11.00 -0.78
CA LYS A 143 -20.40 -11.68 -1.43
C LYS A 143 -19.85 -12.89 -2.19
N GLN A 144 -20.02 -14.09 -1.66
CA GLN A 144 -19.68 -15.32 -2.37
C GLN A 144 -20.72 -15.54 -3.48
N GLU A 145 -20.62 -14.81 -4.58
CA GLU A 145 -21.46 -15.04 -5.77
C GLU A 145 -20.72 -15.95 -6.76
N GLY A 146 -21.18 -17.20 -6.85
CA GLY A 146 -21.09 -18.04 -8.06
C GLY A 146 -19.91 -19.02 -8.11
N LYS A 147 -20.21 -20.31 -7.95
CA LYS A 147 -19.31 -21.40 -8.36
C LYS A 147 -19.23 -21.41 -9.89
N MET A 148 -18.01 -21.42 -10.45
CA MET A 148 -17.82 -21.67 -11.88
C MET A 148 -18.10 -23.14 -12.17
N HIS A 149 -19.04 -23.42 -13.07
CA HIS A 149 -19.35 -24.77 -13.52
C HIS A 149 -18.83 -24.97 -14.94
N PHE A 150 -18.19 -26.12 -15.19
CA PHE A 150 -17.91 -26.59 -16.54
C PHE A 150 -19.20 -27.01 -17.23
N MET A 151 -19.46 -26.49 -18.43
CA MET A 151 -20.57 -26.93 -19.26
C MET A 151 -20.14 -28.22 -19.97
N ASN A 152 -20.22 -29.36 -19.28
CA ASN A 152 -19.96 -30.65 -19.92
C ASN A 152 -21.10 -30.96 -20.90
N ARG A 153 -20.83 -30.79 -22.19
CA ARG A 153 -21.68 -31.27 -23.28
C ARG A 153 -20.81 -31.98 -24.32
N TRP A 154 -20.47 -33.23 -24.01
CA TRP A 154 -19.97 -34.26 -24.92
C TRP A 154 -20.52 -35.61 -24.47
#